data_AF-A0A8X6R184-F1
#
_entry.id   AF-A0A8X6R184-F1
#
_cell.length_a   1.000
_cell.length_b   1.000
_cell.length_c   1.000
_cell.angle_alpha   90.00
_cell.angle_beta   90.00
_cell.angle_gamma   90.00
#
_symmetry.space_group_name_H-M   'P 1'
#
loop_
_entity.id
_entity.type
_entity.pdbx_description
1 polymer ?
#
loop_
_entity_poly.entity_id
_entity_poly.type
_entity_poly.pdbx_seq_one_letter_code
_entity_poly.pdbx_strand_id
1 'polypeptide(L)'
;MFKSSASFYRHLSRWSSTLVCCPECREPMTLRHFYGKHASEKHHLDRRKQCLFCFGRKQWPHGQKNRPENVNHVTACLQRFVEDEKEESEEEEETVEEEEGSMWM
;
A
#
# COMPACT_ATOMS: atom_id res chain seq x y z
N MET A 1 -16.94 -4.62 -14.68
CA MET A 1 -15.77 -5.06 -15.49
C MET A 1 -14.78 -5.77 -14.57
N PHE A 2 -14.33 -6.97 -14.92
CA PHE A 2 -13.35 -7.72 -14.12
C PHE A 2 -11.93 -7.17 -14.40
N LYS A 3 -11.18 -6.79 -13.36
CA LYS A 3 -9.75 -6.44 -13.46
C LYS A 3 -8.97 -7.75 -13.66
N SER A 4 -8.11 -7.78 -14.67
CA SER A 4 -7.28 -8.94 -14.98
C SER A 4 -6.01 -8.94 -14.13
N SER A 5 -5.35 -10.09 -14.00
CA SER A 5 -4.06 -10.17 -13.28
C SER A 5 -3.01 -9.25 -13.90
N ALA A 6 -3.09 -9.01 -15.22
CA ALA A 6 -2.22 -8.07 -15.92
C ALA A 6 -2.42 -6.62 -15.44
N SER A 7 -3.67 -6.23 -15.15
CA SER A 7 -3.96 -4.92 -14.56
C SER A 7 -3.32 -4.78 -13.18
N PHE A 8 -3.38 -5.82 -12.33
CA PHE A 8 -2.71 -5.81 -11.02
C PHE A 8 -1.20 -5.57 -11.15
N TYR A 9 -0.50 -6.36 -11.95
CA TYR A 9 0.96 -6.22 -12.09
C TYR A 9 1.36 -4.89 -12.73
N ARG A 10 0.54 -4.33 -13.61
CA ARG A 10 0.76 -2.98 -14.16
C ARG A 10 0.69 -1.92 -13.07
N HIS A 11 -0.32 -1.97 -12.20
CA HIS A 11 -0.44 -1.07 -11.05
C HIS A 11 0.72 -1.23 -10.06
N LEU A 12 1.04 -2.47 -9.70
CA LEU A 12 2.15 -2.77 -8.80
C LEU A 12 3.49 -2.26 -9.35
N SER A 13 3.74 -2.42 -10.65
CA SER A 13 4.95 -1.90 -11.30
C SER A 13 4.97 -0.38 -11.29
N ARG A 14 3.84 0.27 -11.59
CA ARG A 14 3.73 1.74 -11.61
C ARG A 14 4.08 2.37 -10.25
N TRP A 15 3.64 1.77 -9.15
CA TRP A 15 3.88 2.27 -7.80
C TRP A 15 5.05 1.59 -7.09
N SER A 16 5.85 0.79 -7.80
CA SER A 16 6.89 -0.03 -7.19
C SER A 16 7.92 0.78 -6.39
N SER A 17 8.23 2.00 -6.83
CA SER A 17 9.15 2.93 -6.16
C SER A 17 8.47 3.87 -5.17
N THR A 18 7.14 3.85 -5.05
CA THR A 18 6.41 4.69 -4.09
C THR A 18 6.81 4.29 -2.67
N LEU A 19 7.16 5.29 -1.86
CA LEU A 19 7.37 5.09 -0.42
C LEU A 19 6.01 4.88 0.24
N VAL A 20 5.96 3.87 1.09
CA VAL A 20 4.80 3.46 1.87
C VAL A 20 5.27 3.09 3.27
N CYS A 21 4.48 3.42 4.26
CA CYS A 21 4.63 2.97 5.62
C CYS A 21 3.95 1.61 5.78
N CYS A 22 4.53 0.73 6.59
CA CYS A 22 3.82 -0.46 7.03
C CYS A 22 2.82 -0.09 8.13
N PRO A 23 1.52 -0.38 8.01
CA PRO A 23 0.53 -0.09 9.06
C PRO A 23 0.86 -0.65 10.46
N GLU A 24 1.52 -1.81 10.52
CA GLU A 24 1.86 -2.49 11.77
C GLU A 24 3.24 -2.08 12.30
N CYS A 25 4.24 -1.94 11.42
CA CYS A 25 5.62 -1.60 11.84
C CYS A 25 5.89 -0.09 11.90
N ARG A 26 5.08 0.72 11.21
CA ARG A 26 5.33 2.16 10.96
C ARG A 26 6.70 2.45 10.34
N GLU A 27 7.29 1.45 9.68
CA GLU A 27 8.57 1.60 8.98
C GLU A 27 8.30 2.08 7.54
N PRO A 28 8.96 3.17 7.08
CA PRO A 28 8.88 3.61 5.69
C PRO A 28 9.72 2.71 4.79
N MET A 29 9.16 2.29 3.66
CA MET A 29 9.84 1.46 2.67
C MET A 29 9.23 1.63 1.28
N THR A 30 9.86 1.09 0.24
CA THR A 30 9.21 1.05 -1.08
C THR A 30 8.10 0.01 -1.13
N LEU A 31 7.04 0.27 -1.88
CA LEU A 31 5.96 -0.69 -2.11
C LEU A 31 6.49 -2.03 -2.66
N ARG A 32 7.52 -1.99 -3.51
CA ARG A 32 8.20 -3.19 -3.99
C ARG A 32 8.82 -3.99 -2.85
N HIS A 33 9.46 -3.33 -1.89
CA HIS A 33 10.03 -3.99 -0.72
C HIS A 33 8.93 -4.56 0.18
N PHE A 34 7.87 -3.79 0.40
CA PHE A 34 6.68 -4.22 1.15
C PHE A 34 6.10 -5.53 0.60
N TYR A 35 5.74 -5.52 -0.70
CA TYR A 35 5.12 -6.67 -1.38
C TYR A 35 6.09 -7.85 -1.58
N GLY A 36 7.38 -7.55 -1.81
CA GLY A 36 8.39 -8.53 -2.18
C GLY A 36 8.90 -9.35 -1.00
N LYS A 37 9.12 -8.70 0.15
CA LYS A 37 9.91 -9.24 1.26
C LYS A 37 9.29 -8.94 2.63
N HIS A 38 9.04 -7.67 2.94
CA HIS A 38 8.69 -7.24 4.30
C HIS A 38 7.41 -7.92 4.82
N ALA A 39 6.32 -7.92 4.05
CA ALA A 39 5.06 -8.52 4.48
C ALA A 39 5.17 -10.03 4.79
N SER A 40 5.99 -10.76 4.04
CA SER A 40 6.21 -12.18 4.30
C SER A 40 7.16 -12.46 5.45
N GLU A 41 8.22 -11.65 5.62
CA GLU A 41 9.26 -11.92 6.61
C GLU A 41 8.90 -11.39 8.00
N LYS A 42 8.26 -10.22 8.08
CA LYS A 42 7.90 -9.56 9.34
C LYS A 42 6.52 -9.95 9.83
N HIS A 43 5.57 -10.16 8.92
CA HIS A 43 4.16 -10.40 9.25
C HIS A 43 3.69 -11.82 8.90
N HIS A 44 4.59 -12.68 8.41
CA HIS A 44 4.30 -14.06 8.03
C HIS A 44 3.13 -14.21 7.03
N LEU A 45 2.88 -13.17 6.23
CA LEU A 45 1.78 -13.16 5.26
C LEU A 45 2.18 -13.91 3.98
N ASP A 46 1.40 -14.93 3.62
CA ASP A 46 1.61 -15.67 2.38
C ASP A 46 0.86 -15.03 1.22
N ARG A 47 1.58 -14.26 0.39
CA ARG A 47 1.02 -13.59 -0.80
C ARG A 47 0.37 -14.51 -1.84
N ARG A 48 0.55 -15.84 -1.73
CA ARG A 48 -0.11 -16.84 -2.58
C ARG A 48 -1.50 -17.21 -2.07
N LYS A 49 -1.76 -17.00 -0.77
CA LYS A 49 -3.01 -17.40 -0.09
C LYS A 49 -3.74 -16.22 0.57
N GLN A 50 -3.09 -15.08 0.72
CA GLN A 50 -3.58 -13.94 1.47
C GLN A 50 -3.31 -12.63 0.73
N CYS A 51 -4.17 -11.64 0.94
CA CYS A 51 -3.94 -10.29 0.46
C CYS A 51 -3.03 -9.53 1.44
N LEU A 52 -1.87 -9.10 0.95
CA LEU A 52 -0.89 -8.36 1.75
C LEU A 52 -1.40 -6.95 2.12
N PHE A 53 -2.09 -6.28 1.21
CA PHE A 53 -2.53 -4.88 1.36
C PHE A 53 -3.71 -4.69 2.33
N CYS A 54 -4.41 -5.77 2.68
CA CYS A 54 -5.40 -5.76 3.76
C CYS A 54 -4.94 -6.61 4.97
N PHE A 55 -3.63 -6.86 5.07
CA PHE A 55 -3.02 -7.60 6.18
C PHE A 55 -3.67 -8.97 6.44
N GLY A 56 -3.96 -9.71 5.37
CA GLY A 56 -4.49 -11.07 5.47
C GLY A 56 -5.96 -11.18 5.88
N ARG A 57 -6.70 -10.05 6.01
CA ARG A 57 -8.16 -10.08 6.25
C ARG A 57 -8.90 -10.87 5.17
N LYS A 58 -8.43 -10.79 3.92
CA LYS A 58 -8.89 -11.67 2.84
C LYS A 58 -7.89 -12.76 2.56
N GLN A 59 -8.39 -13.99 2.56
CA GLN A 59 -7.65 -15.21 2.26
C GLN A 59 -8.36 -16.01 1.19
N TRP A 60 -7.62 -16.84 0.48
CA TRP A 60 -8.13 -17.74 -0.54
C TRP A 60 -7.36 -19.07 -0.55
N PRO A 61 -7.99 -20.15 -1.02
CA PRO A 61 -7.33 -21.43 -1.17
C PRO A 61 -6.12 -21.36 -2.10
N HIS A 62 -5.20 -22.30 -1.94
CA HIS A 62 -4.03 -22.40 -2.80
C HIS A 62 -4.44 -22.46 -4.29
N GLY A 63 -3.75 -21.68 -5.13
CA GLY A 63 -4.03 -21.58 -6.56
C GLY A 63 -5.19 -20.66 -6.94
N GLN A 64 -5.96 -20.12 -5.99
CA GLN A 64 -7.12 -19.27 -6.30
C GLN A 64 -6.82 -17.77 -6.38
N LYS A 65 -5.58 -17.33 -6.13
CA LYS A 65 -5.18 -15.92 -6.22
C LYS A 65 -5.60 -15.26 -7.54
N ASN A 66 -5.47 -15.99 -8.64
CA ASN A 66 -5.73 -15.48 -9.99
C ASN A 66 -7.21 -15.51 -10.39
N ARG A 67 -8.11 -15.94 -9.51
CA ARG A 67 -9.55 -15.82 -9.77
C ARG A 67 -9.94 -14.35 -9.89
N PRO A 68 -10.84 -13.98 -10.81
CA PRO A 68 -11.21 -12.59 -11.05
C PRO A 68 -11.61 -11.83 -9.79
N GLU A 69 -12.37 -12.44 -8.89
CA GLU A 69 -12.77 -11.84 -7.60
C GLU A 69 -11.58 -11.49 -6.68
N ASN A 70 -10.58 -12.36 -6.62
CA ASN A 70 -9.40 -12.18 -5.78
C ASN A 70 -8.45 -11.16 -6.40
N VAL A 71 -8.29 -11.18 -7.72
CA VAL A 71 -7.54 -10.16 -8.46
C VAL A 71 -8.17 -8.79 -8.31
N ASN A 72 -9.51 -8.70 -8.43
CA ASN A 72 -10.26 -7.46 -8.18
C ASN A 72 -10.01 -6.92 -6.79
N HIS A 73 -10.09 -7.79 -5.78
CA HIS A 73 -9.85 -7.44 -4.39
C HIS A 73 -8.42 -6.93 -4.18
N VAL A 74 -7.41 -7.69 -4.60
CA VAL A 74 -5.99 -7.30 -4.40
C VAL A 74 -5.67 -5.99 -5.13
N THR A 75 -6.21 -5.79 -6.33
CA THR A 75 -6.00 -4.54 -7.08
C THR A 75 -6.66 -3.36 -6.38
N ALA A 76 -7.88 -3.51 -5.85
CA ALA A 76 -8.56 -2.46 -5.11
C ALA A 76 -7.84 -2.14 -3.79
N CYS A 77 -7.36 -3.15 -3.07
CA CYS A 77 -6.59 -2.93 -1.84
C CYS A 77 -5.24 -2.27 -2.12
N LEU A 78 -4.57 -2.62 -3.23
CA LEU A 78 -3.33 -1.93 -3.62
C LEU A 78 -3.58 -0.44 -3.92
N GLN A 79 -4.67 -0.12 -4.61
CA GLN A 79 -5.02 1.27 -4.93
C GLN A 79 -5.22 2.08 -3.65
N ARG A 80 -6.09 1.60 -2.77
CA ARG A 80 -6.33 2.23 -1.46
C ARG A 80 -5.08 2.38 -0.63
N PHE A 81 -4.28 1.31 -0.54
CA PHE A 81 -3.05 1.33 0.23
C PHE A 81 -2.06 2.41 -0.23
N VAL A 82 -2.05 2.77 -1.51
CA VAL A 82 -1.20 3.85 -2.03
C VAL A 82 -1.90 5.22 -1.95
N GLU A 83 -3.23 5.26 -1.96
CA GLU A 83 -4.03 6.48 -1.79
C GLU A 83 -3.98 6.97 -0.33
N ASP A 84 -4.21 6.07 0.64
CA ASP A 84 -4.16 6.37 2.08
C ASP A 84 -2.80 6.97 2.48
N GLU A 85 -1.71 6.44 1.93
CA GLU A 85 -0.35 6.93 2.19
C GLU A 85 -0.06 8.30 1.54
N LYS A 86 -0.77 8.66 0.46
CA LYS A 86 -0.65 9.98 -0.15
C LYS A 86 -1.39 11.04 0.64
N GLU A 87 -2.57 10.72 1.15
CA GLU A 87 -3.33 11.62 2.03
C GLU A 87 -2.50 11.94 3.29
N GLU A 88 -1.86 10.94 3.90
CA GLU A 88 -0.98 11.15 5.06
C GLU A 88 0.23 12.05 4.73
N SER A 89 0.74 12.02 3.49
CA SER A 89 1.85 12.91 3.07
C SER A 89 1.44 14.34 2.73
N GLU A 90 0.18 14.58 2.32
CA GLU A 90 -0.33 15.91 1.99
C GLU A 90 -0.79 16.68 3.24
N GLU A 91 -1.25 15.98 4.28
CA GLU A 91 -1.63 16.59 5.57
C GLU A 91 -0.43 17.08 6.40
N GLU A 92 0.78 16.55 6.18
CA GLU A 92 1.99 16.98 6.89
C GLU A 92 2.59 18.30 6.37
N GLU A 93 2.27 18.75 5.15
CA GLU A 93 2.79 20.00 4.57
C GLU A 93 2.01 21.27 4.98
N GLU A 94 0.81 21.15 5.59
CA GLU A 94 -0.05 22.32 5.89
C GLU A 94 0.18 22.97 7.28
N THR A 95 1.23 22.59 8.03
CA THR A 95 1.43 23.08 9.42
C THR A 95 2.66 23.97 9.68
N VAL A 96 3.30 24.51 8.63
CA VAL A 96 4.53 25.32 8.79
C VAL A 96 4.47 26.69 8.11
N GLU A 97 3.39 27.45 8.31
CA GLU A 97 3.40 28.92 8.16
C GLU A 97 2.44 29.44 9.23
N GLU A 98 2.92 29.84 10.40
CA GLU A 98 3.11 31.21 10.88
C GLU A 98 3.64 31.02 12.32
N GLU A 99 4.79 31.54 12.74
CA GLU A 99 4.90 32.77 13.52
C GLU A 99 6.39 33.21 13.58
N GLU A 100 6.86 33.98 12.61
CA GLU A 100 7.98 34.91 12.84
C GLU A 100 7.62 36.26 12.20
N GLY A 101 7.19 37.22 13.02
CA GLY A 101 6.90 38.55 12.48
C GLY A 101 6.15 39.52 13.39
N SER A 102 6.58 39.72 14.62
CA SER A 102 6.24 40.96 15.34
C SER A 102 7.37 41.37 16.28
N MET A 103 8.42 41.93 15.68
CA MET A 103 9.37 42.79 16.37
C MET A 103 9.60 44.05 15.52
N TRP A 104 8.60 44.95 15.49
CA TRP A 104 8.85 46.36 15.19
C TRP A 104 7.87 47.24 15.97
N MET A 105 8.48 48.17 16.72
CA MET A 105 7.95 49.31 17.50
C MET A 105 7.56 49.04 18.96
#